data_AF-A0A420VJ24-F1
#
_entry.id   AF-A0A420VJ24-F1
#
_cell.length_a   1.000
_cell.length_b   1.000
_cell.length_c   1.000
_cell.angle_alpha   90.00
_cell.angle_beta   90.00
_cell.angle_gamma   90.00
#
_symmetry.space_group_name_H-M   'P 1'
#
loop_
_entity.id
_entity.type
_entity.pdbx_description
1 polymer ?
#
loop_
_entity_poly.entity_id
_entity_poly.type
_entity_poly.pdbx_seq_one_letter_code
_entity_poly.pdbx_strand_id
1 'polypeptide(L)'
;MSGRKSKQKGNRREREFAKLIEGRRIPLSGAQEGFENDVEGLGLKWEVKARKNGFQTLYKWLEDEREKPDALALKTDRKPWLVVMTLDKFLEIVEGGQQWNRENMSG
;
A
#
# COMPACT_ATOMS: atom_id res chain seq x y z
N MET A 1 22.79 4.71 -19.43
CA MET A 1 21.42 4.14 -19.59
C MET A 1 20.77 3.65 -18.27
N SER A 2 21.01 4.30 -17.12
CA SER A 2 20.47 3.86 -15.81
C SER A 2 19.01 4.28 -15.56
N GLY A 3 18.63 5.50 -15.97
CA GLY A 3 17.30 6.06 -15.69
C GLY A 3 16.13 5.30 -16.30
N ARG A 4 16.29 4.76 -17.53
CA ARG A 4 15.20 4.03 -18.23
C ARG A 4 14.83 2.72 -17.52
N LYS A 5 15.83 1.97 -17.03
CA LYS A 5 15.60 0.73 -16.28
C LYS A 5 14.93 0.99 -14.93
N SER A 6 15.36 2.03 -14.22
CA SER A 6 14.73 2.44 -12.95
C SER A 6 13.27 2.84 -13.15
N LYS A 7 12.99 3.67 -14.18
CA LYS A 7 11.63 4.10 -14.53
C LYS A 7 10.71 2.93 -14.88
N GLN A 8 11.19 1.98 -15.69
CA GLN A 8 10.43 0.77 -16.03
C GLN A 8 10.13 -0.10 -14.80
N LYS A 9 11.08 -0.18 -13.86
CA LYS A 9 10.89 -0.94 -12.61
C LYS A 9 9.83 -0.29 -11.71
N GLY A 10 9.87 1.03 -11.50
CA GLY A 10 8.84 1.74 -10.73
C GLY A 10 7.46 1.54 -11.34
N ASN A 11 7.35 1.80 -12.64
CA ASN A 11 6.11 1.66 -13.39
C ASN A 11 5.53 0.22 -13.36
N ARG A 12 6.38 -0.82 -13.32
CA ARG A 12 5.93 -2.20 -13.13
C ARG A 12 5.30 -2.41 -11.75
N ARG A 13 5.91 -1.88 -10.68
CA ARG A 13 5.42 -2.01 -9.30
C ARG A 13 4.11 -1.26 -9.09
N GLU A 14 3.98 -0.09 -9.67
CA GLU A 14 2.73 0.69 -9.61
C GLU A 14 1.57 -0.05 -10.30
N ARG A 15 1.82 -0.66 -11.47
CA ARG A 15 0.80 -1.47 -12.15
C ARG A 15 0.43 -2.74 -11.40
N GLU A 16 1.44 -3.42 -10.84
CA GLU A 16 1.24 -4.62 -10.01
C GLU A 16 0.36 -4.28 -8.82
N PHE A 17 0.70 -3.23 -8.06
CA PHE A 17 -0.10 -2.78 -6.93
C PHE A 17 -1.52 -2.36 -7.33
N ALA A 18 -1.66 -1.54 -8.38
CA ALA A 18 -2.97 -1.13 -8.89
C ALA A 18 -3.86 -2.33 -9.25
N LYS A 19 -3.28 -3.37 -9.88
CA LYS A 19 -4.03 -4.59 -10.21
C LYS A 19 -4.48 -5.34 -8.96
N LEU A 20 -3.63 -5.46 -7.95
CA LEU A 20 -3.94 -6.20 -6.71
C LEU A 20 -5.07 -5.56 -5.91
N ILE A 21 -5.21 -4.24 -5.96
CA ILE A 21 -6.27 -3.51 -5.24
C ILE A 21 -7.48 -3.15 -6.12
N GLU A 22 -7.54 -3.70 -7.34
CA GLU A 22 -8.53 -3.36 -8.38
C GLU A 22 -8.65 -1.85 -8.65
N GLY A 23 -7.54 -1.15 -8.49
CA GLY A 23 -7.41 0.29 -8.70
C GLY A 23 -6.87 0.65 -10.08
N ARG A 24 -6.51 1.93 -10.22
CA ARG A 24 -5.90 2.47 -11.44
C ARG A 24 -4.58 3.18 -11.12
N ARG A 25 -3.61 3.01 -12.00
CA ARG A 25 -2.37 3.80 -11.97
C ARG A 25 -2.63 5.18 -12.55
N ILE A 26 -2.10 6.21 -11.91
CA ILE A 26 -2.19 7.60 -12.39
C ILE A 26 -1.14 7.83 -13.49
N PRO A 27 -1.55 8.22 -14.71
CA PRO A 27 -0.61 8.57 -15.78
C PRO A 27 0.16 9.83 -15.38
N LEU A 28 1.44 9.92 -15.77
CA LEU A 28 2.28 11.09 -15.53
C LEU A 28 2.43 11.51 -14.05
N SER A 29 2.23 10.58 -13.11
CA SER A 29 2.38 10.86 -11.67
C SER A 29 3.70 11.56 -11.35
N GLY A 30 3.61 12.72 -10.69
CA GLY A 30 4.76 13.56 -10.30
C GLY A 30 5.53 14.24 -11.45
N ALA A 31 5.08 14.09 -12.71
CA ALA A 31 5.68 14.74 -13.88
C ALA A 31 4.88 15.96 -14.36
N GLN A 32 3.63 16.11 -13.92
CA GLN A 32 2.74 17.21 -14.27
C GLN A 32 1.88 17.60 -13.06
N GLU A 33 1.63 18.90 -12.90
CA GLU A 33 0.73 19.44 -11.88
C GLU A 33 -0.69 18.88 -12.07
N GLY A 34 -1.35 18.48 -10.97
CA GLY A 34 -2.66 17.81 -10.98
C GLY A 34 -2.61 16.28 -11.12
N PHE A 35 -1.44 15.68 -11.37
CA PHE A 35 -1.23 14.22 -11.36
C PHE A 35 -0.41 13.80 -10.13
N GLU A 36 -0.99 14.00 -8.95
CA GLU A 36 -0.38 13.63 -7.68
C GLU A 36 -0.70 12.16 -7.35
N ASN A 37 0.26 11.46 -6.71
CA ASN A 37 0.19 10.04 -6.31
C ASN A 37 0.28 9.05 -7.48
N ASP A 38 0.64 7.80 -7.18
CA ASP A 38 0.93 6.78 -8.19
C ASP A 38 -0.28 5.94 -8.56
N VAL A 39 -1.17 5.65 -7.60
CA VAL A 39 -2.32 4.75 -7.75
C VAL A 39 -3.53 5.30 -6.99
N GLU A 40 -4.72 5.13 -7.57
CA GLU A 40 -6.00 5.36 -6.91
C GLU A 40 -6.79 4.05 -6.84
N GLY A 41 -7.34 3.73 -5.68
CA GLY A 41 -8.11 2.50 -5.45
C GLY A 41 -8.56 2.40 -3.99
N LEU A 42 -9.63 1.64 -3.75
CA LEU A 42 -10.22 1.48 -2.40
C LEU A 42 -10.60 2.81 -1.73
N GLY A 43 -10.98 3.82 -2.52
CA GLY A 43 -11.30 5.16 -2.02
C GLY A 43 -10.10 6.00 -1.57
N LEU A 44 -8.87 5.53 -1.82
CA LEU A 44 -7.63 6.16 -1.37
C LEU A 44 -6.70 6.52 -2.54
N LYS A 45 -5.81 7.48 -2.27
CA LYS A 45 -4.67 7.83 -3.12
C LYS A 45 -3.39 7.24 -2.52
N TRP A 46 -2.60 6.57 -3.35
CA TRP A 46 -1.46 5.77 -2.92
C TRP A 46 -0.17 6.24 -3.58
N GLU A 47 0.88 6.39 -2.76
CA GLU A 47 2.26 6.54 -3.21
C GLU A 47 2.97 5.17 -3.12
N VAL A 48 3.53 4.68 -4.22
CA VAL A 48 4.09 3.32 -4.29
C VAL A 48 5.60 3.35 -4.09
N LYS A 49 6.08 2.78 -2.98
CA LYS A 49 7.52 2.66 -2.69
C LYS A 49 7.98 1.21 -2.73
N ALA A 50 8.87 0.90 -3.67
CA ALA A 50 9.63 -0.36 -3.67
C ALA A 50 11.14 -0.07 -3.51
N ARG A 51 11.78 -0.70 -2.51
CA ARG A 51 13.21 -0.53 -2.20
C ARG A 51 13.83 -1.89 -1.90
N LYS A 52 15.11 -2.06 -2.24
CA LYS A 52 15.85 -3.30 -1.93
C LYS A 52 16.12 -3.45 -0.43
N ASN A 53 16.54 -2.36 0.22
CA ASN A 53 17.01 -2.38 1.62
C ASN A 53 16.27 -1.38 2.54
N GLY A 54 15.23 -0.69 2.06
CA GLY A 54 14.62 0.42 2.81
C GLY A 54 13.63 0.01 3.92
N PHE A 55 13.12 -1.23 3.87
CA PHE A 55 12.04 -1.69 4.75
C PHE A 55 12.37 -2.98 5.50
N GLN A 56 13.65 -3.38 5.52
CA GLN A 56 14.09 -4.67 6.08
C GLN A 56 13.68 -4.85 7.54
N THR A 57 13.80 -3.80 8.37
CA THR A 57 13.40 -3.86 9.77
C THR A 57 11.90 -4.08 9.94
N LEU A 58 11.06 -3.48 9.09
CA LEU A 58 9.61 -3.68 9.15
C LEU A 58 9.25 -5.13 8.81
N TYR A 59 9.86 -5.70 7.77
CA TYR A 59 9.68 -7.11 7.43
C TYR A 59 10.17 -8.03 8.54
N LYS A 60 11.36 -7.77 9.12
CA LYS A 60 11.87 -8.56 10.24
C LYS A 60 10.88 -8.62 11.41
N TRP A 61 10.23 -7.51 11.74
CA TRP A 61 9.24 -7.46 12.83
C TRP A 61 7.92 -8.13 12.45
N LEU A 62 7.46 -8.01 11.19
CA LEU A 62 6.25 -8.68 10.71
C LEU A 62 6.43 -10.20 10.59
N GLU A 63 7.62 -10.65 10.18
CA GLU A 63 7.97 -12.05 9.94
C GLU A 63 8.55 -12.73 11.19
N ASP A 64 8.44 -12.10 12.37
CA ASP A 64 8.94 -12.69 13.62
C ASP A 64 8.16 -13.99 13.93
N GLU A 65 8.82 -15.13 13.82
CA GLU A 65 8.19 -16.44 14.00
C GLU A 65 7.77 -16.74 15.44
N ARG A 66 8.28 -15.99 16.42
CA ARG A 66 7.92 -16.16 17.84
C ARG A 66 6.64 -15.40 18.16
N GLU A 67 6.57 -14.15 17.72
CA GLU A 67 5.44 -13.25 18.00
C GLU A 67 4.29 -13.42 16.99
N LYS A 68 4.62 -13.75 15.73
CA LYS A 68 3.70 -13.93 14.60
C LYS A 68 2.64 -12.82 14.48
N PRO A 69 3.02 -11.53 14.46
CA PRO A 69 2.05 -10.45 14.45
C PRO A 69 1.35 -10.33 13.09
N ASP A 70 0.04 -10.07 13.09
CA ASP A 70 -0.70 -9.73 11.87
C ASP A 70 -0.36 -8.32 11.33
N ALA A 71 0.03 -7.41 12.21
CA ALA A 71 0.34 -6.01 11.89
C ALA A 71 1.27 -5.39 12.94
N LEU A 72 1.96 -4.31 12.55
CA LEU A 72 2.72 -3.44 13.44
C LEU A 72 1.98 -2.13 13.68
N ALA A 73 1.95 -1.67 14.92
CA ALA A 73 1.56 -0.31 15.29
C ALA A 73 2.81 0.49 15.69
N LEU A 74 3.14 1.53 14.92
CA LEU A 74 4.36 2.31 15.07
C LEU A 74 4.01 3.76 15.42
N LYS A 75 4.78 4.38 16.30
CA LYS A 75 4.63 5.80 16.66
C LYS A 75 5.99 6.42 16.90
N THR A 76 6.13 7.67 16.50
CA THR A 76 7.18 8.56 16.98
C THR A 76 6.55 9.74 17.71
N ASP A 77 7.32 10.42 18.54
CA ASP A 77 6.82 11.50 19.39
C ASP A 77 6.09 12.56 18.58
N ARG A 78 4.92 12.97 19.09
CA ARG A 78 4.07 14.01 18.49
C ARG A 78 3.63 13.74 17.04
N LYS A 79 3.69 12.49 16.58
CA LYS A 79 3.12 12.05 15.30
C LYS A 79 1.96 11.06 15.52
N PRO A 80 1.01 10.98 14.57
CA PRO A 80 -0.01 9.93 14.58
C PRO A 80 0.61 8.52 14.56
N TRP A 81 -0.19 7.53 14.96
CA TRP A 81 0.17 6.13 14.79
C TRP A 81 0.21 5.77 13.30
N LEU A 82 1.16 4.90 12.95
CA LEU A 82 1.23 4.24 11.66
C LEU A 82 0.92 2.77 11.86
N VAL A 83 0.07 2.21 11.02
CA VAL A 83 -0.17 0.78 10.96
C VAL A 83 0.52 0.22 9.72
N VAL A 84 1.29 -0.85 9.90
CA VAL A 84 1.97 -1.55 8.81
C VAL A 84 1.54 -3.00 8.84
N MET A 85 1.01 -3.50 7.73
CA MET A 85 0.60 -4.89 7.55
C MET A 85 0.86 -5.33 6.11
N THR A 86 0.74 -6.63 5.83
CA THR A 86 0.80 -7.13 4.46
C THR A 86 -0.42 -6.66 3.66
N LEU A 87 -0.27 -6.61 2.32
CA LEU A 87 -1.38 -6.23 1.45
C LEU A 87 -2.56 -7.20 1.61
N ASP A 88 -2.28 -8.50 1.69
CA ASP A 88 -3.33 -9.51 1.82
C ASP A 88 -4.15 -9.30 3.10
N LYS A 89 -3.50 -9.01 4.23
CA LYS A 89 -4.19 -8.72 5.50
C LYS A 89 -5.03 -7.45 5.42
N PHE A 90 -4.51 -6.43 4.74
CA PHE A 90 -5.25 -5.20 4.50
C PHE A 90 -6.51 -5.44 3.65
N LEU A 91 -6.40 -6.22 2.56
CA LEU A 91 -7.53 -6.54 1.70
C LEU A 91 -8.58 -7.38 2.43
N GLU A 92 -8.17 -8.36 3.24
CA GLU A 92 -9.09 -9.13 4.10
C GLU A 92 -9.95 -8.21 4.99
N ILE A 93 -9.33 -7.20 5.61
CA ILE A 93 -10.04 -6.23 6.45
C ILE A 93 -10.99 -5.35 5.63
N VAL A 94 -10.55 -4.86 4.46
CA VAL A 94 -11.36 -4.01 3.60
C VAL A 94 -12.59 -4.76 3.08
N GLU A 95 -12.41 -5.99 2.62
CA GLU A 95 -13.49 -6.85 2.13
C GLU A 95 -14.47 -7.19 3.26
N GLY A 96 -13.98 -7.57 4.43
CA GLY A 96 -14.81 -7.83 5.61
C GLY A 96 -15.64 -6.61 6.02
N GLY A 97 -15.04 -5.41 6.00
CA GLY A 97 -15.74 -4.15 6.25
C GLY A 97 -16.81 -3.83 5.20
N GLN A 98 -16.53 -4.07 3.92
CA GLN A 98 -17.50 -3.89 2.83
C GLN A 98 -18.67 -4.86 2.92
N GLN A 99 -18.43 -6.11 3.34
CA GLN A 99 -19.48 -7.10 3.55
C GLN A 99 -20.40 -6.68 4.70
N TRP A 100 -19.83 -6.31 5.85
CA TRP A 100 -20.59 -5.84 7.00
C TRP A 100 -21.47 -4.63 6.67
N ASN A 101 -20.93 -3.66 5.93
CA ASN A 101 -21.69 -2.48 5.50
C ASN A 101 -22.89 -2.83 4.60
N ARG A 102 -22.72 -3.79 3.67
CA ARG A 102 -23.80 -4.25 2.78
C ARG A 102 -24.91 -4.95 3.57
N GLU A 103 -24.54 -5.80 4.52
CA GLU A 103 -25.50 -6.57 5.32
C GLU A 103 -26.33 -5.68 6.26
N ASN A 104 -25.74 -4.61 6.81
CA ASN A 104 -26.38 -3.76 7.83
C ASN A 104 -27.04 -2.46 7.30
N MET A 105 -26.91 -2.13 6.01
CA MET A 105 -27.65 -1.02 5.38
C MET A 105 -28.82 -1.49 4.50
N SER A 106 -29.05 -2.80 4.43
CA SER A 106 -30.13 -3.43 3.65
C SER A 106 -31.39 -3.75 4.48
N GLY A 107 -31.38 -3.47 5.79
CA GLY A 107 -32.50 -3.65 6.72
C GLY A 107 -32.90 -2.33 7.37
#